data_AF-H3ZKD0-F1
#
_entry.id   AF-H3ZKD0-F1
#
_cell.length_a   1.000
_cell.length_b   1.000
_cell.length_c   1.000
_cell.angle_alpha   90.00
_cell.angle_beta   90.00
_cell.angle_gamma   90.00
#
_symmetry.space_group_name_H-M   'P 1'
#
loop_
_entity.id
_entity.type
_entity.pdbx_description
1 polymer ?
#
loop_
_entity_poly.entity_id
_entity_poly.type
_entity_poly.pdbx_seq_one_letter_code
_entity_poly.pdbx_strand_id
1 'polypeptide(L)'
;MRGLLVGVLLLNSFFLSLVAAANGITPLSCWYPWDYDTDVRQWSDNEWVWAGVRGQVEICDGQFQRVLTDTVKHTAYWKGVNVDPSKDVIRRAYPEYAVTQIHYRRTNGDEGYATAYIPNLYR
;
A
#
# COMPACT_ATOMS: atom_id res chain seq x y z
N MET A 1 42.89 -51.26 13.41
CA MET A 1 41.43 -51.01 13.35
C MET A 1 41.02 -49.89 14.31
N ARG A 2 41.41 -48.63 14.07
CA ARG A 2 41.02 -47.47 14.90
C ARG A 2 40.60 -46.22 14.08
N GLY A 3 40.63 -46.29 12.75
CA GLY A 3 40.30 -45.16 11.87
C GLY A 3 38.86 -45.09 11.38
N LEU A 4 38.01 -46.08 11.69
CA LEU A 4 36.68 -46.21 11.09
C LEU A 4 35.54 -45.61 11.93
N LEU A 5 35.81 -45.22 13.18
CA LEU A 5 34.82 -44.63 14.09
C LEU A 5 34.77 -43.09 14.06
N VAL A 6 35.79 -42.43 13.49
CA VAL A 6 35.87 -40.95 13.45
C VAL A 6 35.09 -40.38 12.26
N GLY A 7 34.96 -41.12 11.15
CA GLY A 7 34.25 -40.66 9.95
C GLY A 7 32.73 -40.57 10.12
N VAL A 8 32.13 -41.42 10.96
CA VAL A 8 30.66 -41.46 11.14
C VAL A 8 30.16 -40.35 12.09
N LEU A 9 31.02 -39.83 12.97
CA LEU A 9 30.65 -38.73 13.88
C LEU A 9 30.62 -37.37 13.17
N LEU A 10 31.47 -37.14 12.17
CA LEU A 10 31.53 -35.85 11.45
C LEU A 10 30.37 -35.67 10.45
N LEU A 11 29.83 -36.77 9.91
CA LEU A 11 28.69 -36.72 9.00
C LEU A 11 27.38 -36.36 9.73
N ASN A 12 27.17 -36.85 10.96
CA ASN A 12 25.97 -36.49 11.73
C ASN A 12 25.94 -35.03 12.19
N SER A 13 27.10 -34.41 12.43
CA SER A 13 27.16 -33.00 12.82
C SER A 13 26.89 -32.05 11.66
N PHE A 14 27.20 -32.44 10.42
CA PHE A 14 27.01 -31.59 9.24
C PHE A 14 25.53 -31.49 8.81
N PHE A 15 24.75 -32.57 9.00
CA PHE A 15 23.31 -32.56 8.71
C PHE A 15 22.49 -31.80 9.75
N LEU A 16 22.90 -31.76 11.02
CA LEU A 16 22.22 -30.96 12.06
C LEU A 16 22.42 -29.45 11.84
N SER A 17 23.58 -29.01 11.36
CA SER A 17 23.80 -27.60 11.00
C SER A 17 23.00 -27.14 9.78
N LEU A 18 22.69 -28.06 8.85
CA LEU A 18 21.90 -27.72 7.64
C LEU A 18 20.40 -27.57 7.96
N VAL A 19 19.86 -28.37 8.88
CA VAL A 19 18.45 -28.27 9.30
C VAL A 19 18.21 -27.04 10.20
N ALA A 20 19.22 -26.57 10.94
CA ALA A 20 19.14 -25.31 11.69
C ALA A 20 19.15 -24.07 10.77
N ALA A 21 19.88 -24.12 9.64
CA ALA A 21 19.85 -23.07 8.63
C ALA A 21 18.54 -23.05 7.82
N ALA A 22 17.89 -24.21 7.62
CA ALA A 22 16.61 -24.31 6.93
C ALA A 22 15.42 -23.78 7.76
N ASN A 23 15.55 -23.73 9.08
CA ASN A 23 14.58 -23.13 10.00
C ASN A 23 14.98 -21.73 10.45
N GLY A 24 15.89 -21.08 9.72
CA GLY A 24 16.22 -19.68 9.94
C GLY A 24 14.97 -18.84 9.73
N ILE A 25 14.27 -18.54 10.82
CA ILE A 25 13.30 -17.44 10.88
C ILE A 25 14.15 -16.20 10.59
N THR A 26 14.24 -15.83 9.32
CA THR A 26 14.73 -14.51 8.96
C THR A 26 13.81 -13.53 9.68
N PRO A 27 14.33 -12.64 10.55
CA PRO A 27 13.49 -11.62 11.12
C PRO A 27 12.89 -10.84 9.94
N LEU A 28 11.55 -10.87 9.83
CA LEU A 28 10.83 -10.12 8.81
C LEU A 28 11.31 -8.66 8.91
N SER A 29 11.98 -8.20 7.85
CA SER A 29 12.48 -6.83 7.82
C SER A 29 11.33 -5.94 7.40
N CYS A 30 10.53 -5.52 8.37
CA CYS A 30 9.41 -4.61 8.15
C CYS A 30 9.89 -3.15 8.16
N TRP A 31 9.33 -2.35 7.27
CA TRP A 31 9.52 -0.91 7.22
C TRP A 31 8.20 -0.22 6.84
N TYR A 32 8.10 1.07 7.17
CA TYR A 32 6.84 1.81 7.15
C TYR A 32 6.89 3.06 6.24
N PRO A 33 7.07 2.90 4.92
CA PRO A 33 7.13 4.04 4.02
C PRO A 33 5.81 4.80 3.97
N TRP A 34 5.90 6.08 3.61
CA TRP A 34 4.75 6.86 3.19
C TRP A 34 4.39 6.51 1.74
N ASP A 35 3.14 6.16 1.51
CA ASP A 35 2.53 6.06 0.20
C ASP A 35 1.50 7.18 0.02
N TYR A 36 1.32 7.62 -1.21
CA TYR A 36 0.37 8.65 -1.56
C TYR A 36 -0.06 8.52 -3.02
N ASP A 37 -1.28 8.96 -3.27
CA ASP A 37 -1.77 9.10 -4.63
C ASP A 37 -2.67 10.32 -4.74
N THR A 38 -2.78 10.82 -5.97
CA THR A 38 -3.62 11.95 -6.34
C THR A 38 -4.17 11.75 -7.74
N ASP A 39 -5.45 12.07 -7.92
CA ASP A 39 -6.07 12.24 -9.23
C ASP A 39 -6.59 13.67 -9.33
N VAL A 40 -5.98 14.43 -10.25
CA VAL A 40 -6.30 15.82 -10.52
C VAL A 40 -6.87 15.91 -11.93
N ARG A 41 -8.09 16.44 -12.02
CA ARG A 41 -8.78 16.70 -13.29
C ARG A 41 -9.00 18.20 -13.39
N GLN A 42 -8.46 18.83 -14.44
CA GLN A 42 -8.58 20.26 -14.65
C GLN A 42 -8.91 20.54 -16.11
N TRP A 43 -9.95 21.36 -16.32
CA TRP A 43 -10.36 21.82 -17.65
C TRP A 43 -10.19 23.33 -17.80
N SER A 44 -10.23 24.08 -16.69
CA SER A 44 -9.90 25.50 -16.63
C SER A 44 -9.54 25.92 -15.20
N ASP A 45 -9.14 27.17 -14.99
CA ASP A 45 -8.87 27.74 -13.64
C ASP A 45 -10.11 27.79 -12.74
N ASN A 46 -11.30 27.66 -13.33
CA ASN A 46 -12.57 27.67 -12.64
C ASN A 46 -13.28 26.31 -12.64
N GLU A 47 -12.77 25.30 -13.34
CA GLU A 47 -13.36 23.97 -13.43
C GLU A 47 -12.30 22.90 -13.21
N TRP A 48 -12.26 22.34 -11.98
CA TRP A 48 -11.30 21.31 -11.58
C TRP A 48 -11.78 20.46 -10.39
N VAL A 49 -11.18 19.28 -10.24
CA VAL A 49 -11.38 18.33 -9.14
C VAL A 49 -10.03 17.77 -8.70
N TRP A 50 -9.83 17.63 -7.39
CA TRP A 50 -8.63 17.07 -6.77
C TRP A 50 -9.02 16.05 -5.70
N ALA A 51 -8.79 14.77 -5.98
CA ALA A 51 -8.80 13.69 -5.00
C ALA A 51 -7.37 13.33 -4.58
N GLY A 52 -7.13 13.17 -3.29
CA GLY A 52 -5.84 12.78 -2.74
C GLY A 52 -5.97 11.90 -1.52
N VAL A 53 -5.02 10.98 -1.36
CA VAL A 53 -4.88 10.16 -0.16
C VAL A 53 -3.39 9.97 0.14
N ARG A 54 -3.02 10.00 1.42
CA ARG A 54 -1.68 9.65 1.89
C ARG A 54 -1.77 8.87 3.18
N GLY A 55 -0.81 7.98 3.41
CA GLY A 55 -0.71 7.18 4.63
C GLY A 55 0.61 6.42 4.66
N GLN A 56 0.94 5.84 5.80
CA GLN A 56 2.02 4.86 5.87
C GLN A 56 1.49 3.47 5.51
N VAL A 57 2.31 2.68 4.85
CA VAL A 57 2.06 1.27 4.57
C VAL A 57 3.11 0.44 5.28
N GLU A 58 2.76 -0.77 5.73
CA GLU A 58 3.69 -1.74 6.27
C GLU A 58 4.15 -2.67 5.14
N ILE A 59 5.46 -2.70 4.89
CA ILE A 59 6.08 -3.59 3.92
C ILE A 59 7.05 -4.48 4.66
N CYS A 60 6.87 -5.80 4.57
CA CYS A 60 7.77 -6.79 5.15
C CYS A 60 8.29 -7.70 4.04
N ASP A 61 9.59 -7.94 4.02
CA ASP A 61 10.26 -8.76 2.99
C ASP A 61 9.90 -8.36 1.54
N GLY A 62 9.74 -7.05 1.33
CA GLY A 62 9.37 -6.47 0.02
C GLY A 62 7.89 -6.61 -0.35
N GLN A 63 7.05 -7.17 0.52
CA GLN A 63 5.62 -7.36 0.26
C GLN A 63 4.77 -6.41 1.11
N PHE A 64 3.80 -5.74 0.47
CA PHE A 64 2.77 -4.97 1.15
C PHE A 64 1.97 -5.88 2.09
N GLN A 65 1.87 -5.48 3.35
CA GLN A 65 1.09 -6.17 4.36
C GLN A 65 -0.23 -5.45 4.60
N ARG A 66 -0.16 -4.14 4.86
CA ARG A 66 -1.34 -3.30 5.13
C ARG A 66 -1.04 -1.81 5.06
N VAL A 67 -2.09 -1.01 4.96
CA VAL A 67 -2.13 0.42 5.28
C VAL A 67 -2.23 0.57 6.80
N LEU A 68 -1.44 1.48 7.36
CA LEU A 68 -1.61 1.95 8.74
C LEU A 68 -2.73 2.99 8.77
N THR A 69 -3.97 2.55 9.02
CA THR A 69 -5.18 3.35 8.80
C THR A 69 -5.27 4.62 9.65
N ASP A 70 -4.66 4.63 10.82
CA ASP A 70 -4.54 5.78 11.73
C ASP A 70 -3.66 6.91 11.17
N THR A 71 -2.78 6.59 10.23
CA THR A 71 -1.92 7.58 9.54
C THR A 71 -2.59 8.20 8.31
N VAL A 72 -3.74 7.68 7.88
CA VAL A 72 -4.37 8.04 6.61
C VAL A 72 -4.97 9.44 6.67
N LYS A 73 -4.66 10.24 5.65
CA LYS A 73 -5.23 11.57 5.44
C LYS A 73 -5.83 11.66 4.04
N HIS A 74 -7.09 12.09 3.98
CA HIS A 74 -7.84 12.28 2.75
C HIS A 74 -7.89 13.76 2.36
N THR A 75 -7.83 14.03 1.06
CA THR A 75 -7.98 15.36 0.47
C THR A 75 -9.01 15.29 -0.64
N ALA A 76 -10.04 16.13 -0.58
CA ALA A 76 -11.05 16.19 -1.63
C ALA A 76 -11.49 17.64 -1.80
N TYR A 77 -11.12 18.23 -2.94
CA TYR A 77 -11.43 19.60 -3.30
C TYR A 77 -11.94 19.67 -4.74
N TRP A 78 -12.75 20.67 -5.04
CA TRP A 78 -13.26 20.91 -6.38
C TRP A 78 -13.66 22.38 -6.55
N LYS A 79 -13.77 22.81 -7.80
CA LYS A 79 -14.25 24.14 -8.18
C LYS A 79 -14.98 24.06 -9.51
N GLY A 80 -16.10 24.77 -9.61
CA GLY A 80 -16.92 24.88 -10.83
C GLY A 80 -17.48 23.57 -11.37
N VAL A 81 -17.51 22.51 -10.58
CA VAL A 81 -18.25 21.28 -10.87
C VAL A 81 -19.34 21.08 -9.80
N ASN A 82 -20.36 20.31 -10.13
CA ASN A 82 -21.38 19.90 -9.18
C ASN A 82 -20.94 18.61 -8.47
N VAL A 83 -20.92 18.65 -7.14
CA VAL A 83 -20.57 17.56 -6.23
C VAL A 83 -21.47 17.71 -5.00
N ASP A 84 -22.23 16.68 -4.65
CA ASP A 84 -22.90 16.56 -3.36
C ASP A 84 -21.92 15.90 -2.37
N PRO A 85 -21.33 16.65 -1.40
CA PRO A 85 -20.29 16.10 -0.52
C PRO A 85 -20.74 14.89 0.31
N SER A 86 -22.06 14.76 0.52
CA SER A 86 -22.63 13.67 1.32
C SER A 86 -22.79 12.36 0.55
N LYS A 87 -22.78 12.42 -0.79
CA LYS A 87 -23.04 11.27 -1.67
C LYS A 87 -21.89 10.98 -2.63
N ASP A 88 -21.31 12.03 -3.17
CA ASP A 88 -20.33 11.96 -4.26
C ASP A 88 -18.88 11.86 -3.75
N VAL A 89 -18.65 12.05 -2.46
CA VAL A 89 -17.30 11.98 -1.88
C VAL A 89 -17.15 10.78 -0.96
N ILE A 90 -16.30 9.84 -1.38
CA ILE A 90 -15.94 8.66 -0.60
C ILE A 90 -14.55 8.84 -0.02
N ARG A 91 -14.43 8.66 1.30
CA ARG A 91 -13.17 8.62 2.05
C ARG A 91 -13.18 7.38 2.92
N ARG A 92 -12.32 6.40 2.64
CA ARG A 92 -12.27 5.15 3.39
C ARG A 92 -10.83 4.73 3.60
N ALA A 93 -10.56 4.15 4.76
CA ALA A 93 -9.29 3.56 5.11
C ALA A 93 -9.54 2.19 5.75
N TYR A 94 -8.93 1.16 5.17
CA TYR A 94 -8.91 -0.21 5.62
C TYR A 94 -7.46 -0.71 5.59
N PRO A 95 -7.14 -1.79 6.32
CA PRO A 95 -5.80 -2.39 6.25
C PRO A 95 -5.40 -2.76 4.82
N GLU A 96 -6.33 -3.17 3.97
CA GLU A 96 -6.03 -3.58 2.60
C GLU A 96 -5.84 -2.39 1.66
N TYR A 97 -6.51 -1.27 1.92
CA TYR A 97 -6.45 -0.08 1.09
C TYR A 97 -7.00 1.18 1.76
N ALA A 98 -6.63 2.35 1.26
CA ALA A 98 -7.38 3.57 1.48
C ALA A 98 -7.65 4.31 0.17
N VAL A 99 -8.79 4.98 0.10
CA VAL A 99 -9.28 5.63 -1.11
C VAL A 99 -9.90 6.98 -0.80
N THR A 100 -9.64 7.94 -1.67
CA THR A 100 -10.45 9.13 -1.83
C THR A 100 -11.03 9.14 -3.24
N GLN A 101 -12.35 9.17 -3.37
CA GLN A 101 -13.03 9.25 -4.66
C GLN A 101 -14.03 10.40 -4.65
N ILE A 102 -14.07 11.15 -5.75
CA ILE A 102 -15.01 12.25 -5.98
C ILE A 102 -15.72 11.96 -7.31
N HIS A 103 -17.02 11.70 -7.25
CA HIS A 103 -17.89 11.78 -8.41
C HIS A 103 -18.19 13.26 -8.69
N TYR A 104 -18.14 13.68 -9.95
CA TYR A 104 -18.40 15.06 -10.33
C TYR A 104 -19.23 15.14 -11.60
N ARG A 105 -20.01 16.21 -11.71
CA ARG A 105 -20.65 16.65 -12.95
C ARG A 105 -20.15 18.03 -13.35
N ARG A 106 -19.60 18.13 -14.54
CA ARG A 106 -19.08 19.36 -15.15
C ARG A 106 -20.21 20.28 -15.60
N THR A 107 -19.86 21.54 -15.85
CA THR A 107 -20.81 22.56 -16.33
C THR A 107 -21.41 22.25 -17.70
N ASN A 108 -20.65 21.57 -18.56
CA ASN A 108 -21.10 21.10 -19.87
C ASN A 108 -21.96 19.83 -19.80
N GLY A 109 -22.18 19.27 -18.61
CA GLY A 109 -22.98 18.07 -18.38
C GLY A 109 -22.18 16.76 -18.31
N ASP A 110 -20.89 16.77 -18.64
CA ASP A 110 -20.03 15.58 -18.55
C ASP A 110 -19.88 15.11 -17.09
N GLU A 111 -19.78 13.80 -16.89
CA GLU A 111 -19.55 13.20 -15.57
C GLU A 111 -18.26 12.41 -15.53
N GLY A 112 -17.72 12.25 -14.33
CA GLY A 112 -16.52 11.43 -14.12
C GLY A 112 -16.18 11.23 -12.64
N TYR A 113 -15.08 10.53 -12.43
CA TYR A 113 -14.54 10.25 -11.11
C TYR A 113 -13.09 10.70 -11.04
N ALA A 114 -12.73 11.36 -9.94
CA ALA A 114 -11.33 11.52 -9.53
C ALA A 114 -11.06 10.54 -8.39
N THR A 115 -10.12 9.60 -8.57
CA THR A 115 -9.86 8.54 -7.58
C THR A 115 -8.38 8.47 -7.23
N ALA A 116 -8.07 8.61 -5.94
CA ALA A 116 -6.74 8.42 -5.39
C ALA A 116 -6.73 7.21 -4.45
N TYR A 117 -5.72 6.35 -4.56
CA TYR A 117 -5.70 5.03 -3.89
C TYR A 117 -4.34 4.67 -3.27
N ILE A 118 -4.36 4.06 -2.08
CA ILE A 118 -3.20 3.37 -1.48
C ILE A 118 -3.60 1.92 -1.12
N PRO A 119 -2.73 0.91 -1.26
CA PRO A 119 -1.41 1.01 -1.85
C PRO A 119 -1.49 1.36 -3.33
N ASN A 120 -0.65 2.29 -3.78
CA ASN A 120 -0.58 2.70 -5.19
C ASN A 120 0.30 1.70 -5.94
N LEU A 121 -0.22 0.47 -6.11
CA LEU A 121 0.51 -0.67 -6.70
C LEU A 121 0.91 -0.46 -8.17
N TYR A 122 0.42 0.61 -8.80
CA TYR A 122 0.66 0.93 -10.20
C TYR A 122 1.19 2.35 -10.35
N ARG A 123 2.51 2.48 -10.47
CA ARG A 123 3.17 3.53 -11.24
C ARG A 123 4.58 3.10 -11.65
#